data_AF-A0AAN5YXM8-F1
#
_entry.id   AF-A0AAN5YXM8-F1
#
_cell.length_a   1.000
_cell.length_b   1.000
_cell.length_c   1.000
_cell.angle_alpha   90.00
_cell.angle_beta   90.00
_cell.angle_gamma   90.00
#
_symmetry.space_group_name_H-M   'P 1'
#
loop_
_entity.id
_entity.type
_entity.pdbx_description
1 polymer ?
#
loop_
_entity_poly.entity_id
_entity_poly.type
_entity_poly.pdbx_seq_one_letter_code
_entity_poly.pdbx_strand_id
1 'polypeptide(L)'
;MSVPEAIKLPNWEDDILPLIQKPYWVAKNSEAVGRKWVRDMLYWGHWDLSSYEDVRKRAPGIYNHLRSKSMPITRNPDHYWPEEALELFRLWANNRYMRNKQDNQSVQSLEPVIPEPLEPPISYRVRKDIMSMSREELVEYQSKLDDILHIQEVHLEGKKTKWQELGVLHAYWCLHYQEATFLWHRAYLRYVEELIDFPIPYWNGYAKEASVSSSKFAGIPPMFFEETYQHPQLGERKNPLLYAKALNGKSKNGTSETVTRNEVLTEGPSNHGWEAKIKWFKMYHIQIAHALEQATYTTSESAQHFGIPWANIVDFTDNQPDTAYPFRCDFDGLFEQVHDNFHGWVGYDMADNTYTAFDPIFLSYHANMDRLAGIFMDSNPENQLTSRFPLQPFMDQGTKVSYDDPRRWMYTTIGDMAKDTRALGYMYGEPASPDYSTPKTAEEKGLYKPRASGGKAIALPLGLPEQGSVKDGPSARALAKSPKRQLVPYVVFTDVGCTISSYRIDVYTGSASSTEPDVAGNPDFIGQVTRLGMGRGTEGHGPPNTGRCRKPVATRVLPAEKFKHRLDSDSGVKIVVTDLETGNVVDEKEYSHMSGFIPKLVWLPGKEEE
;
A
#
# COMPACT_ATOMS: atom_id res chain seq x y z
N MET A 1 26.89 -6.23 -50.74
CA MET A 1 26.45 -7.40 -49.93
C MET A 1 27.53 -7.66 -48.91
N SER A 2 27.37 -7.12 -47.71
CA SER A 2 28.25 -7.37 -46.57
C SER A 2 28.01 -8.78 -46.06
N VAL A 3 29.07 -9.56 -45.94
CA VAL A 3 29.06 -10.88 -45.29
C VAL A 3 28.55 -10.70 -43.86
N PRO A 4 27.64 -11.54 -43.34
CA PRO A 4 27.26 -11.48 -41.94
C PRO A 4 28.52 -11.70 -41.09
N GLU A 5 28.84 -10.77 -40.18
CA GLU A 5 29.90 -10.98 -39.19
C GLU A 5 29.65 -12.31 -38.48
N ALA A 6 30.66 -13.19 -38.51
CA ALA A 6 30.60 -14.46 -37.79
C ALA A 6 30.31 -14.17 -36.31
N ILE A 7 29.24 -14.76 -35.76
CA ILE A 7 28.87 -14.62 -34.35
C ILE A 7 30.06 -15.08 -33.51
N LYS A 8 30.79 -14.11 -32.93
CA LYS A 8 31.92 -14.41 -32.05
C LYS A 8 31.36 -15.03 -30.76
N LEU A 9 31.58 -16.32 -30.57
CA LEU A 9 31.18 -17.02 -29.36
C LEU A 9 32.05 -16.54 -28.18
N PRO A 10 31.45 -16.15 -27.05
CA PRO A 10 32.19 -15.63 -25.91
C PRO A 10 32.97 -16.74 -25.19
N ASN A 11 34.16 -16.41 -24.70
CA ASN A 11 35.01 -17.30 -23.92
C ASN A 11 35.42 -16.70 -22.57
N TRP A 12 35.90 -17.55 -21.67
CA TRP A 12 36.25 -17.16 -20.31
C TRP A 12 37.39 -16.12 -20.28
N GLU A 13 38.50 -16.40 -20.96
CA GLU A 13 39.73 -15.59 -20.85
C GLU A 13 39.58 -14.20 -21.46
N ASP A 14 38.96 -14.11 -22.64
CA ASP A 14 38.83 -12.85 -23.38
C ASP A 14 37.58 -12.05 -23.03
N ASP A 15 36.48 -12.71 -22.68
CA ASP A 15 35.17 -12.07 -22.61
C ASP A 15 34.61 -12.04 -21.19
N ILE A 16 34.66 -13.13 -20.39
CA ILE A 16 34.01 -13.17 -19.06
C ILE A 16 34.92 -12.70 -17.92
N LEU A 17 36.15 -13.19 -17.86
CA LEU A 17 37.11 -12.82 -16.82
C LEU A 17 37.36 -11.29 -16.78
N PRO A 18 37.45 -10.58 -17.92
CA PRO A 18 37.57 -9.13 -17.91
C PRO A 18 36.36 -8.40 -17.31
N LEU A 19 35.12 -8.90 -17.49
CA LEU A 19 33.93 -8.29 -16.85
C LEU A 19 34.04 -8.33 -15.32
N ILE A 20 34.68 -9.37 -14.77
CA ILE A 20 34.87 -9.56 -13.34
C ILE A 20 36.06 -8.73 -12.83
N GLN A 21 37.20 -8.80 -13.51
CA GLN A 21 38.45 -8.18 -13.05
C GLN A 21 38.51 -6.68 -13.33
N LYS A 22 38.00 -6.24 -14.48
CA LYS A 22 38.05 -4.87 -14.97
C LYS A 22 36.76 -4.54 -15.73
N PRO A 23 35.61 -4.46 -15.02
CA PRO A 23 34.32 -4.16 -15.64
C PRO A 23 34.38 -2.87 -16.47
N TYR A 24 34.09 -2.98 -17.76
CA TYR A 24 34.25 -1.87 -18.71
C TYR A 24 33.28 -0.71 -18.44
N TRP A 25 32.13 -1.00 -17.84
CA TRP A 25 31.08 -0.02 -17.55
C TRP A 25 31.36 0.81 -16.29
N VAL A 26 32.35 0.42 -15.47
CA VAL A 26 32.72 1.15 -14.26
C VAL A 26 33.71 2.25 -14.62
N ALA A 27 33.25 3.51 -14.61
CA ALA A 27 34.02 4.65 -15.10
C ALA A 27 35.30 4.98 -14.30
N LYS A 28 35.35 4.65 -13.00
CA LYS A 28 36.49 4.95 -12.12
C LYS A 28 36.92 3.73 -11.33
N ASN A 29 38.24 3.47 -11.29
CA ASN A 29 38.85 2.40 -10.49
C ASN A 29 38.27 1.00 -10.75
N SER A 30 37.89 0.69 -12.00
CA SER A 30 37.25 -0.59 -12.37
C SER A 30 38.02 -1.82 -11.88
N GLU A 31 39.35 -1.83 -11.97
CA GLU A 31 40.17 -2.94 -11.45
C GLU A 31 40.11 -3.10 -9.93
N ALA A 32 40.03 -1.99 -9.19
CA ALA A 32 39.87 -2.03 -7.74
C ALA A 32 38.49 -2.54 -7.34
N VAL A 33 37.47 -2.17 -8.12
CA VAL A 33 36.09 -2.64 -7.96
C VAL A 33 36.01 -4.15 -8.24
N GLY A 34 36.61 -4.64 -9.33
CA GLY A 34 36.67 -6.07 -9.65
C GLY A 34 37.40 -6.87 -8.56
N ARG A 35 38.57 -6.40 -8.09
CA ARG A 35 39.29 -7.02 -6.95
C ARG A 35 38.44 -7.06 -5.68
N LYS A 36 37.65 -6.02 -5.42
CA LYS A 36 36.74 -5.97 -4.27
C LYS A 36 35.64 -7.03 -4.43
N TRP A 37 35.03 -7.18 -5.60
CA TRP A 37 33.99 -8.18 -5.83
C TRP A 37 34.50 -9.61 -5.61
N VAL A 38 35.66 -9.94 -6.16
CA VAL A 38 36.30 -11.26 -5.95
C VAL A 38 36.55 -11.49 -4.46
N ARG A 39 37.08 -10.49 -3.75
CA ARG A 39 37.33 -10.56 -2.30
C ARG A 39 36.05 -10.77 -1.49
N ASP A 40 35.01 -10.01 -1.79
CA ASP A 40 33.74 -10.07 -1.06
C ASP A 40 33.08 -11.46 -1.25
N MET A 41 33.13 -12.02 -2.46
CA MET A 41 32.62 -13.37 -2.74
C MET A 41 33.44 -14.48 -2.11
N LEU A 42 34.78 -14.33 -2.08
CA LEU A 42 35.66 -15.23 -1.35
C LEU A 42 35.38 -15.21 0.16
N TYR A 43 35.11 -14.02 0.71
CA TYR A 43 34.86 -13.84 2.14
C TYR A 43 33.49 -14.37 2.57
N TRP A 44 32.41 -14.01 1.87
CA TRP A 44 31.04 -14.35 2.27
C TRP A 44 30.57 -15.70 1.75
N GLY A 45 30.99 -16.09 0.55
CA GLY A 45 30.53 -17.31 -0.13
C GLY A 45 31.57 -18.42 -0.22
N HIS A 46 32.85 -18.14 0.07
CA HIS A 46 33.98 -19.01 -0.28
C HIS A 46 34.03 -19.32 -1.79
N TRP A 47 33.61 -18.37 -2.63
CA TRP A 47 33.59 -18.53 -4.09
C TRP A 47 34.61 -17.59 -4.73
N ASP A 48 35.47 -18.14 -5.58
CA ASP A 48 36.48 -17.39 -6.30
C ASP A 48 35.98 -17.00 -7.70
N LEU A 49 35.51 -15.75 -7.83
CA LEU A 49 35.08 -15.21 -9.12
C LEU A 49 36.22 -15.08 -10.15
N SER A 50 37.49 -15.18 -9.73
CA SER A 50 38.63 -15.21 -10.66
C SER A 50 38.97 -16.61 -11.17
N SER A 51 38.34 -17.66 -10.62
CA SER A 51 38.57 -19.05 -11.00
C SER A 51 37.55 -19.54 -12.02
N TYR A 52 38.05 -19.98 -13.17
CA TYR A 52 37.23 -20.60 -14.23
C TYR A 52 36.36 -21.75 -13.69
N GLU A 53 36.97 -22.66 -12.93
CA GLU A 53 36.29 -23.85 -12.42
C GLU A 53 35.17 -23.49 -11.44
N ASP A 54 35.41 -22.48 -10.61
CA ASP A 54 34.48 -22.10 -9.56
C ASP A 54 33.27 -21.33 -10.12
N VAL A 55 33.51 -20.45 -11.11
CA VAL A 55 32.46 -19.75 -11.85
C VAL A 55 31.67 -20.70 -12.74
N ARG A 56 32.33 -21.57 -13.51
CA ARG A 56 31.67 -22.60 -14.33
C ARG A 56 30.70 -23.44 -13.51
N LYS A 57 31.13 -23.92 -12.35
CA LYS A 57 30.32 -24.77 -11.46
C LYS A 57 29.06 -24.08 -10.94
N ARG A 58 29.05 -22.74 -10.84
CA ARG A 58 27.97 -21.95 -10.23
C ARG A 58 27.32 -20.94 -11.19
N ALA A 59 27.57 -21.04 -12.49
CA ALA A 59 27.18 -20.03 -13.46
C ALA A 59 25.68 -19.68 -13.43
N PRO A 60 24.72 -20.62 -13.34
CA PRO A 60 23.30 -20.26 -13.24
C PRO A 60 22.98 -19.43 -11.98
N GLY A 61 23.57 -19.80 -10.84
CA GLY A 61 23.40 -19.06 -9.59
C GLY A 61 24.04 -17.67 -9.63
N ILE A 62 25.25 -17.57 -10.19
CA ILE A 62 25.95 -16.30 -10.38
C ILE A 62 25.12 -15.38 -11.29
N TYR A 63 24.64 -15.88 -12.43
CA TYR A 63 23.78 -15.12 -13.34
C TYR A 63 22.52 -14.64 -12.64
N ASN A 64 21.82 -15.49 -11.89
CA ASN A 64 20.62 -15.10 -11.14
C ASN A 64 20.92 -13.99 -10.12
N HIS A 65 22.06 -14.06 -9.42
CA HIS A 65 22.45 -13.03 -8.47
C HIS A 65 22.86 -11.71 -9.14
N LEU A 66 23.53 -11.76 -10.28
CA LEU A 66 23.88 -10.58 -11.07
C LEU A 66 22.63 -9.92 -11.67
N ARG A 67 21.74 -10.71 -12.28
CA ARG A 67 20.48 -10.24 -12.89
C ARG A 67 19.53 -9.63 -11.86
N SER A 68 19.41 -10.25 -10.68
CA SER A 68 18.60 -9.74 -9.56
C SER A 68 19.26 -8.57 -8.81
N LYS A 69 20.46 -8.13 -9.21
CA LYS A 69 21.26 -7.10 -8.53
C LYS A 69 21.52 -7.39 -7.05
N SER A 70 21.49 -8.67 -6.65
CA SER A 70 21.96 -9.10 -5.32
C SER A 70 23.49 -9.26 -5.29
N MET A 71 24.13 -9.32 -6.46
CA MET A 71 25.57 -9.19 -6.66
C MET A 71 25.87 -8.12 -7.72
N PRO A 72 26.98 -7.38 -7.59
CA PRO A 72 27.91 -7.36 -6.44
C PRO A 72 27.30 -6.67 -5.20
N ILE A 73 27.82 -6.96 -4.00
CA ILE A 73 27.42 -6.26 -2.76
C ILE A 73 27.97 -4.83 -2.80
N THR A 74 27.15 -3.89 -3.26
CA THR A 74 27.57 -2.51 -3.52
C THR A 74 26.47 -1.51 -3.20
N ARG A 75 26.88 -0.32 -2.75
CA ARG A 75 25.99 0.85 -2.62
C ARG A 75 26.05 1.78 -3.84
N ASN A 76 26.88 1.51 -4.84
CA ASN A 76 26.93 2.29 -6.08
C ASN A 76 26.14 1.57 -7.21
N PRO A 77 25.08 2.16 -7.80
CA PRO A 77 24.32 1.54 -8.88
C PRO A 77 25.17 1.25 -10.13
N ASP A 78 26.17 2.08 -10.41
CA ASP A 78 27.05 1.94 -11.59
C ASP A 78 27.96 0.70 -11.55
N HIS A 79 27.95 -0.01 -10.42
CA HIS A 79 28.70 -1.25 -10.24
C HIS A 79 27.89 -2.49 -10.64
N TYR A 80 26.57 -2.40 -10.85
CA TYR A 80 25.77 -3.55 -11.29
C TYR A 80 26.05 -3.87 -12.76
N TRP A 81 25.90 -5.14 -13.13
CA TRP A 81 26.17 -5.61 -14.49
C TRP A 81 25.08 -5.09 -15.43
N PRO A 82 25.44 -4.45 -16.56
CA PRO A 82 24.49 -4.04 -17.57
C PRO A 82 23.98 -5.26 -18.36
N GLU A 83 22.86 -5.11 -19.07
CA GLU A 83 22.20 -6.24 -19.74
C GLU A 83 23.10 -6.89 -20.79
N GLU A 84 23.93 -6.11 -21.48
CA GLU A 84 24.88 -6.62 -22.48
C GLU A 84 25.93 -7.54 -21.85
N ALA A 85 26.40 -7.21 -20.64
CA ALA A 85 27.38 -8.02 -19.91
C ALA A 85 26.74 -9.32 -19.37
N LEU A 86 25.47 -9.24 -18.93
CA LEU A 86 24.70 -10.40 -18.49
C LEU A 86 24.43 -11.36 -19.66
N GLU A 87 24.09 -10.82 -20.82
CA GLU A 87 23.87 -11.61 -22.04
C GLU A 87 25.15 -12.29 -22.49
N LEU A 88 26.29 -11.60 -22.43
CA LEU A 88 27.60 -12.21 -22.73
C LEU A 88 27.91 -13.40 -21.80
N PHE A 89 27.61 -13.26 -20.51
CA PHE A 89 27.76 -14.33 -19.52
C PHE A 89 26.80 -15.51 -19.78
N ARG A 90 25.55 -15.22 -20.13
CA ARG A 90 24.54 -16.23 -20.50
C ARG A 90 24.97 -17.03 -21.71
N LEU A 91 25.41 -16.34 -22.77
CA LEU A 91 25.91 -16.95 -23.99
C LEU A 91 27.15 -17.81 -23.72
N TRP A 92 28.08 -17.37 -22.87
CA TRP A 92 29.24 -18.18 -22.49
C TRP A 92 28.84 -19.48 -21.76
N ALA A 93 27.92 -19.39 -20.80
CA ALA A 93 27.43 -20.56 -20.07
C ALA A 93 26.69 -21.54 -20.99
N ASN A 94 25.86 -21.04 -21.90
CA ASN A 94 25.11 -21.85 -22.87
C ASN A 94 26.02 -22.47 -23.94
N ASN A 95 27.14 -21.83 -24.27
CA ASN A 95 28.16 -22.33 -25.19
C ASN A 95 29.21 -23.20 -24.49
N ARG A 96 28.78 -24.10 -23.58
CA ARG A 96 29.65 -25.09 -22.91
C ARG A 96 30.83 -24.52 -22.12
N TYR A 97 30.75 -23.27 -21.67
CA TYR A 97 31.79 -22.65 -20.85
C TYR A 97 33.16 -22.63 -21.53
N MET A 98 33.22 -22.25 -22.81
CA MET A 98 34.50 -22.16 -23.55
C MET A 98 35.55 -21.40 -22.73
N ARG A 99 36.72 -21.99 -22.57
CA ARG A 99 37.79 -21.37 -21.78
C ARG A 99 38.55 -20.34 -22.60
N ASN A 100 38.92 -20.71 -23.83
CA ASN A 100 39.69 -19.87 -24.74
C ASN A 100 39.31 -20.15 -26.20
N LYS A 101 39.89 -19.37 -27.13
CA LYS A 101 39.64 -19.47 -28.58
C LYS A 101 40.04 -20.81 -29.22
N GLN A 102 40.77 -21.67 -28.52
CA GLN A 102 41.24 -22.96 -29.02
C GLN A 102 40.29 -24.11 -28.64
N ASP A 103 39.30 -23.87 -27.77
CA ASP A 103 38.26 -24.84 -27.44
C ASP A 103 37.28 -25.03 -28.61
N ASN A 104 37.57 -26.02 -29.47
CA ASN A 104 36.65 -26.50 -30.48
C ASN A 104 35.74 -27.60 -29.91
N GLN A 105 34.71 -27.22 -29.15
CA GLN A 105 33.68 -28.18 -28.72
C GLN A 105 32.52 -28.21 -29.72
N SER A 106 32.13 -29.41 -30.16
CA SER A 106 31.00 -29.58 -31.08
C SER A 106 29.66 -29.34 -30.37
N VAL A 107 28.76 -28.64 -31.06
CA VAL A 107 27.45 -28.26 -30.55
C VAL A 107 26.50 -29.46 -30.60
N GLN A 108 26.37 -30.19 -29.49
CA GLN A 108 25.25 -31.12 -29.27
C GLN A 108 24.72 -31.02 -27.83
N SER A 109 23.72 -30.17 -27.60
CA SER A 109 22.55 -30.46 -26.75
C SER A 109 21.43 -29.44 -26.95
N LEU A 110 20.20 -29.89 -26.69
CA LEU A 110 18.93 -29.25 -27.02
C LEU A 110 18.37 -28.29 -25.94
N GLU A 111 19.00 -28.14 -24.76
CA GLU A 111 18.49 -27.25 -23.70
C GLU A 111 19.56 -26.26 -23.18
N PRO A 112 19.22 -24.97 -22.99
CA PRO A 112 20.13 -23.96 -22.49
C PRO A 112 20.39 -24.14 -20.99
N VAL A 113 21.65 -23.94 -20.57
CA VAL A 113 22.09 -23.99 -19.17
C VAL A 113 21.48 -22.84 -18.35
N ILE A 114 21.43 -21.66 -18.97
CA ILE A 114 20.78 -20.47 -18.45
C ILE A 114 19.68 -20.11 -19.47
N PRO A 115 18.40 -20.25 -19.11
CA PRO A 115 17.30 -19.93 -20.00
C PRO A 115 17.33 -18.44 -20.37
N GLU A 116 16.60 -18.07 -21.42
CA GLU A 116 16.37 -16.66 -21.69
C GLU A 116 15.68 -16.01 -20.47
N PRO A 117 16.10 -14.79 -20.08
CA PRO A 117 15.48 -14.11 -18.96
C PRO A 117 14.01 -13.84 -19.28
N LEU A 118 13.17 -13.89 -18.24
CA LEU A 118 11.83 -13.32 -18.32
C LEU A 118 11.98 -11.81 -18.43
N GLU A 119 11.84 -11.28 -19.65
CA GLU A 119 11.80 -9.83 -19.85
C GLU A 119 10.58 -9.25 -19.12
N PRO A 120 10.73 -8.08 -18.44
CA PRO A 120 9.57 -7.37 -17.94
C PRO A 120 8.60 -7.10 -19.11
N PRO A 121 7.28 -7.09 -18.86
CA PRO A 121 6.29 -6.90 -19.90
C PRO A 121 6.62 -5.66 -20.76
N ILE A 122 6.63 -5.85 -22.08
CA ILE A 122 7.03 -4.82 -23.07
C ILE A 122 6.05 -3.63 -23.06
N SER A 123 4.83 -3.84 -22.56
CA SER A 123 3.81 -2.80 -22.39
C SER A 123 3.17 -2.88 -21.00
N TYR A 124 3.14 -1.74 -20.31
CA TYR A 124 2.35 -1.57 -19.09
C TYR A 124 0.92 -1.20 -19.46
N ARG A 125 -0.06 -1.62 -18.65
CA ARG A 125 -1.40 -1.02 -18.73
C ARG A 125 -1.29 0.44 -18.28
N VAL A 126 -1.77 1.38 -19.07
CA VAL A 126 -1.66 2.82 -18.77
C VAL A 126 -3.03 3.38 -18.43
N ARG A 127 -3.23 3.84 -17.20
CA ARG A 127 -4.40 4.62 -16.81
C ARG A 127 -4.24 6.04 -17.34
N LYS A 128 -4.96 6.41 -18.39
CA LYS A 128 -4.92 7.75 -18.99
C LYS A 128 -5.87 8.71 -18.29
N ASP A 129 -5.61 10.00 -18.36
CA ASP A 129 -6.62 11.01 -18.02
C ASP A 129 -7.79 10.86 -18.99
N ILE A 130 -9.01 10.73 -18.49
CA ILE A 130 -10.22 10.60 -19.32
C ILE A 130 -10.38 11.76 -20.31
N MET A 131 -9.89 12.96 -19.95
CA MET A 131 -9.88 14.14 -20.82
C MET A 131 -8.81 14.09 -21.93
N SER A 132 -7.89 13.13 -21.89
CA SER A 132 -6.82 12.92 -22.89
C SER A 132 -7.07 11.73 -23.83
N MET A 133 -8.08 10.90 -23.54
CA MET A 133 -8.37 9.69 -24.31
C MET A 133 -8.85 10.03 -25.73
N SER A 134 -8.52 9.15 -26.68
CA SER A 134 -9.16 9.20 -27.98
C SER A 134 -10.61 8.73 -27.90
N ARG A 135 -11.42 9.02 -28.93
CA ARG A 135 -12.82 8.56 -28.97
C ARG A 135 -12.90 7.04 -29.01
N GLU A 136 -11.97 6.40 -29.71
CA GLU A 136 -11.89 4.94 -29.84
C GLU A 136 -11.59 4.29 -28.49
N GLU A 137 -10.62 4.83 -27.74
CA GLU A 137 -10.27 4.34 -26.40
C GLU A 137 -11.44 4.51 -25.41
N LEU A 138 -12.14 5.64 -25.47
CA LEU A 138 -13.31 5.90 -24.63
C LEU A 138 -14.46 4.95 -24.96
N VAL A 139 -14.73 4.73 -26.26
CA VAL A 139 -15.77 3.79 -26.72
C VAL A 139 -15.44 2.36 -26.29
N GLU A 140 -14.17 1.94 -26.37
CA GLU A 140 -13.75 0.64 -25.87
C GLU A 140 -14.02 0.52 -24.37
N TYR A 141 -13.59 1.50 -23.57
CA TYR A 141 -13.87 1.52 -22.12
C TYR A 141 -15.37 1.42 -21.82
N GLN A 142 -16.19 2.24 -22.49
CA GLN A 142 -17.65 2.21 -22.36
C GLN A 142 -18.23 0.83 -22.73
N SER A 143 -17.79 0.23 -23.84
CA SER A 143 -18.24 -1.13 -24.22
C SER A 143 -17.87 -2.18 -23.18
N LYS A 144 -16.69 -2.10 -22.54
CA LYS A 144 -16.31 -3.05 -21.50
C LYS A 144 -17.19 -2.93 -20.25
N LEU A 145 -17.55 -1.71 -19.85
CA LEU A 145 -18.48 -1.51 -18.73
C LEU A 145 -19.88 -2.07 -19.04
N ASP A 146 -20.33 -1.91 -20.29
CA ASP A 146 -21.64 -2.40 -20.72
C ASP A 146 -21.68 -3.93 -20.88
N ASP A 147 -20.70 -4.49 -21.59
CA ASP A 147 -20.64 -5.91 -21.95
C ASP A 147 -20.20 -6.82 -20.80
N ILE A 148 -19.26 -6.37 -19.95
CA ILE A 148 -18.65 -7.23 -18.93
C ILE A 148 -19.27 -6.98 -17.56
N LEU A 149 -19.44 -5.70 -17.20
CA LEU A 149 -20.01 -5.35 -15.89
C LEU A 149 -21.53 -5.32 -15.91
N HIS A 150 -22.15 -5.22 -17.10
CA HIS A 150 -23.60 -5.04 -17.25
C HIS A 150 -24.12 -3.88 -16.40
N ILE A 151 -23.42 -2.75 -16.48
CA ILE A 151 -23.59 -1.58 -15.62
C ILE A 151 -24.97 -0.93 -15.70
N GLN A 152 -25.67 -1.11 -16.81
CA GLN A 152 -27.01 -0.56 -17.05
C GLN A 152 -28.14 -1.50 -16.60
N GLU A 153 -27.80 -2.63 -15.96
CA GLU A 153 -28.73 -3.66 -15.51
C GLU A 153 -28.53 -4.02 -14.04
N VAL A 154 -29.63 -4.35 -13.35
CA VAL A 154 -29.58 -4.82 -11.95
C VAL A 154 -29.38 -6.34 -11.90
N HIS A 155 -30.00 -7.07 -12.83
CA HIS A 155 -29.90 -8.51 -12.93
C HIS A 155 -29.69 -8.94 -14.39
N LEU A 156 -28.84 -9.92 -14.58
CA LEU A 156 -28.64 -10.64 -15.84
C LEU A 156 -28.85 -12.13 -15.58
N GLU A 157 -29.68 -12.78 -16.39
CA GLU A 157 -30.00 -14.22 -16.28
C GLU A 157 -30.43 -14.65 -14.86
N GLY A 158 -31.19 -13.79 -14.16
CA GLY A 158 -31.70 -14.06 -12.81
C GLY A 158 -30.68 -13.90 -11.68
N LYS A 159 -29.46 -13.42 -11.95
CA LYS A 159 -28.42 -13.11 -10.96
C LYS A 159 -28.08 -11.63 -10.97
N LYS A 160 -27.52 -11.11 -9.88
CA LYS A 160 -26.99 -9.74 -9.85
C LYS A 160 -25.88 -9.58 -10.90
N THR A 161 -25.85 -8.42 -11.55
CA THR A 161 -24.76 -8.08 -12.49
C THR A 161 -23.45 -7.87 -11.74
N LYS A 162 -22.32 -7.97 -12.44
CA LYS A 162 -21.02 -7.69 -11.84
C LYS A 162 -20.89 -6.25 -11.36
N TRP A 163 -21.53 -5.30 -12.02
CA TRP A 163 -21.63 -3.93 -11.51
C TRP A 163 -22.26 -3.87 -10.12
N GLN A 164 -23.40 -4.55 -9.92
CA GLN A 164 -24.07 -4.55 -8.62
C GLN A 164 -23.26 -5.28 -7.55
N GLU A 165 -22.60 -6.38 -7.90
CA GLU A 165 -21.69 -7.08 -6.98
C GLU A 165 -20.49 -6.22 -6.57
N LEU A 166 -19.93 -5.44 -7.50
CA LEU A 166 -18.80 -4.54 -7.24
C LEU A 166 -19.19 -3.37 -6.32
N GLY A 167 -20.34 -2.75 -6.55
CA GLY A 167 -20.86 -1.71 -5.65
C GLY A 167 -21.08 -2.22 -4.22
N VAL A 168 -21.61 -3.44 -4.09
CA VAL A 168 -21.76 -4.15 -2.80
C VAL A 168 -20.39 -4.51 -2.20
N LEU A 169 -19.44 -4.98 -3.00
CA LEU A 169 -18.08 -5.28 -2.55
C LEU A 169 -17.45 -4.04 -1.92
N HIS A 170 -17.54 -2.89 -2.59
CA HIS A 170 -17.08 -1.63 -2.01
C HIS A 170 -17.84 -1.35 -0.74
N ALA A 171 -19.17 -1.25 -0.74
CA ALA A 171 -19.97 -0.86 0.42
C ALA A 171 -19.76 -1.69 1.71
N TYR A 172 -19.32 -2.95 1.61
CA TYR A 172 -19.11 -3.82 2.78
C TYR A 172 -17.65 -4.03 3.20
N TRP A 173 -16.69 -3.92 2.29
CA TRP A 173 -15.32 -4.37 2.54
C TRP A 173 -14.25 -3.29 2.49
N CYS A 174 -14.59 -2.13 1.96
CA CYS A 174 -13.64 -1.05 1.84
C CYS A 174 -13.13 -0.56 3.20
N LEU A 175 -11.98 0.09 3.16
CA LEU A 175 -11.28 0.53 4.34
C LEU A 175 -11.24 2.05 4.27
N HIS A 176 -11.72 2.71 5.31
CA HIS A 176 -11.59 4.15 5.52
C HIS A 176 -11.04 4.44 6.93
N TYR A 177 -10.56 5.66 7.13
CA TYR A 177 -10.00 6.22 8.37
C TYR A 177 -8.82 5.41 8.90
N GLN A 178 -7.97 4.94 7.99
CA GLN A 178 -6.77 4.15 8.28
C GLN A 178 -5.78 4.14 7.11
N GLU A 179 -4.54 3.74 7.39
CA GLU A 179 -3.46 3.56 6.41
C GLU A 179 -3.88 2.76 5.15
N ALA A 180 -4.79 1.80 5.32
CA ALA A 180 -5.19 0.91 4.25
C ALA A 180 -6.09 1.57 3.18
N THR A 181 -6.66 2.77 3.40
CA THR A 181 -7.72 3.34 2.57
C THR A 181 -7.37 3.33 1.08
N PHE A 182 -6.33 4.04 0.67
CA PHE A 182 -5.99 4.18 -0.75
C PHE A 182 -5.41 2.89 -1.35
N LEU A 183 -4.78 2.05 -0.54
CA LEU A 183 -4.23 0.77 -0.98
C LEU A 183 -5.32 -0.29 -1.19
N TRP A 184 -6.40 -0.24 -0.41
CA TRP A 184 -7.59 -1.04 -0.63
C TRP A 184 -8.28 -0.63 -1.93
N HIS A 185 -8.46 0.69 -2.14
CA HIS A 185 -9.07 1.21 -3.37
C HIS A 185 -8.20 0.92 -4.60
N ARG A 186 -6.86 0.95 -4.47
CA ARG A 186 -5.94 0.44 -5.50
C ARG A 186 -6.22 -1.02 -5.85
N ALA A 187 -6.36 -1.91 -4.85
CA ALA A 187 -6.68 -3.32 -5.07
C ALA A 187 -8.07 -3.50 -5.73
N TYR A 188 -9.06 -2.68 -5.34
CA TYR A 188 -10.37 -2.65 -5.97
C TYR A 188 -10.29 -2.29 -7.45
N LEU A 189 -9.60 -1.21 -7.80
CA LEU A 189 -9.42 -0.78 -9.18
C LEU A 189 -8.73 -1.87 -10.00
N ARG A 190 -7.68 -2.49 -9.45
CA ARG A 190 -7.00 -3.62 -10.12
C ARG A 190 -7.94 -4.80 -10.37
N TYR A 191 -8.83 -5.10 -9.43
CA TYR A 191 -9.79 -6.18 -9.60
C TYR A 191 -10.79 -5.86 -10.71
N VAL A 192 -11.28 -4.63 -10.76
CA VAL A 192 -12.17 -4.18 -11.85
C VAL A 192 -11.44 -4.21 -13.20
N GLU A 193 -10.19 -3.72 -13.27
CA GLU A 193 -9.36 -3.75 -14.49
C GLU A 193 -9.07 -5.18 -14.97
N GLU A 194 -8.91 -6.13 -14.05
CA GLU A 194 -8.77 -7.55 -14.39
C GLU A 194 -10.06 -8.10 -14.99
N LEU A 195 -11.23 -7.75 -14.44
CA LEU A 195 -12.52 -8.18 -14.97
C LEU A 195 -12.76 -7.65 -16.39
N ILE A 196 -12.53 -6.35 -16.60
CA ILE A 196 -12.85 -5.68 -17.86
C ILE A 196 -11.73 -5.76 -18.91
N ASP A 197 -10.56 -6.26 -18.52
CA ASP A 197 -9.34 -6.32 -19.33
C ASP A 197 -8.99 -4.96 -19.99
N PHE A 198 -9.13 -3.88 -19.22
CA PHE A 198 -8.91 -2.52 -19.70
C PHE A 198 -8.49 -1.60 -18.54
N PRO A 199 -7.50 -0.71 -18.71
CA PRO A 199 -7.09 0.23 -17.65
C PRO A 199 -8.17 1.28 -17.40
N ILE A 200 -8.56 1.47 -16.15
CA ILE A 200 -9.56 2.48 -15.78
C ILE A 200 -8.96 3.88 -16.01
N PRO A 201 -9.58 4.75 -16.82
CA PRO A 201 -9.09 6.10 -17.00
C PRO A 201 -9.36 6.93 -15.75
N TYR A 202 -8.39 7.76 -15.35
CA TYR A 202 -8.52 8.62 -14.19
C TYR A 202 -9.14 9.97 -14.57
N TRP A 203 -9.85 10.60 -13.64
CA TRP A 203 -10.31 11.98 -13.78
C TRP A 203 -9.48 12.90 -12.90
N ASN A 204 -8.72 13.81 -13.53
CA ASN A 204 -7.86 14.74 -12.80
C ASN A 204 -8.60 15.93 -12.17
N GLY A 205 -9.29 15.70 -11.04
CA GLY A 205 -9.86 16.79 -10.24
C GLY A 205 -8.82 17.72 -9.60
N TYR A 206 -7.54 17.33 -9.60
CA TYR A 206 -6.42 18.10 -9.05
C TYR A 206 -5.72 18.97 -10.10
N ALA A 207 -6.20 18.97 -11.35
CA ALA A 207 -5.70 19.87 -12.39
C ALA A 207 -5.87 21.34 -11.97
N LYS A 208 -4.86 22.17 -12.23
CA LYS A 208 -4.88 23.61 -11.89
C LYS A 208 -6.13 24.31 -12.44
N GLU A 209 -6.52 23.96 -13.66
CA GLU A 209 -7.68 24.52 -14.35
C GLU A 209 -9.03 24.03 -13.82
N ALA A 210 -9.09 22.93 -13.07
CA ALA A 210 -10.35 22.40 -12.52
C ALA A 210 -11.00 23.35 -11.50
N SER A 211 -10.22 24.29 -10.92
CA SER A 211 -10.72 25.33 -10.01
C SER A 211 -11.21 26.61 -10.71
N VAL A 212 -11.14 26.67 -12.04
CA VAL A 212 -11.50 27.83 -12.87
C VAL A 212 -12.83 27.55 -13.55
N SER A 213 -13.92 28.16 -13.07
CA SER A 213 -15.30 27.88 -13.52
C SER A 213 -15.55 28.02 -15.03
N SER A 214 -14.72 28.78 -15.76
CA SER A 214 -14.80 28.94 -17.21
C SER A 214 -13.93 27.95 -18.01
N SER A 215 -13.10 27.13 -17.34
CA SER A 215 -12.27 26.14 -18.03
C SER A 215 -13.08 24.91 -18.44
N LYS A 216 -12.67 24.27 -19.53
CA LYS A 216 -13.19 22.97 -19.96
C LYS A 216 -12.88 21.82 -18.99
N PHE A 217 -11.95 22.02 -18.05
CA PHE A 217 -11.59 21.05 -17.01
C PHE A 217 -12.36 21.28 -15.69
N ALA A 218 -13.21 22.30 -15.61
CA ALA A 218 -14.03 22.54 -14.44
C ALA A 218 -15.26 21.65 -14.43
N GLY A 219 -15.57 21.11 -13.24
CA GLY A 219 -16.70 20.22 -13.06
C GLY A 219 -16.40 18.79 -13.50
N ILE A 220 -17.46 18.00 -13.62
CA ILE A 220 -17.40 16.60 -14.04
C ILE A 220 -17.07 16.55 -15.55
N PRO A 221 -16.18 15.65 -16.02
CA PRO A 221 -15.85 15.51 -17.43
C PRO A 221 -17.09 15.29 -18.31
N PRO A 222 -17.16 15.89 -19.51
CA PRO A 222 -18.36 15.82 -20.35
C PRO A 222 -18.76 14.39 -20.73
N MET A 223 -17.79 13.45 -20.75
CA MET A 223 -17.97 12.04 -21.10
C MET A 223 -18.99 11.35 -20.18
N PHE A 224 -19.17 11.84 -18.96
CA PHE A 224 -20.15 11.34 -17.99
C PHE A 224 -21.57 11.89 -18.20
N PHE A 225 -21.77 12.79 -19.17
CA PHE A 225 -23.06 13.42 -19.49
C PHE A 225 -23.54 13.16 -20.92
N GLU A 226 -22.74 12.52 -21.77
CA GLU A 226 -23.19 12.11 -23.10
C GLU A 226 -24.36 11.13 -23.00
N GLU A 227 -25.42 11.33 -23.77
CA GLU A 227 -26.61 10.46 -23.72
C GLU A 227 -26.35 9.08 -24.35
N THR A 228 -25.65 9.06 -25.47
CA THR A 228 -25.37 7.85 -26.24
C THR A 228 -23.90 7.73 -26.58
N TYR A 229 -23.49 6.51 -26.90
CA TYR A 229 -22.18 6.19 -27.46
C TYR A 229 -22.35 5.16 -28.58
N GLN A 230 -21.34 5.04 -29.43
CA GLN A 230 -21.35 4.12 -30.56
C GLN A 230 -20.64 2.83 -30.15
N HIS A 231 -21.40 1.79 -29.80
CA HIS A 231 -20.88 0.49 -29.41
C HIS A 231 -20.17 -0.19 -30.60
N PRO A 232 -18.98 -0.79 -30.42
CA PRO A 232 -18.24 -1.44 -31.50
C PRO A 232 -19.02 -2.52 -32.26
N GLN A 233 -19.79 -3.35 -31.55
CA GLN A 233 -20.61 -4.41 -32.18
C GLN A 233 -22.12 -4.14 -32.24
N LEU A 234 -22.67 -3.29 -31.37
CA LEU A 234 -24.12 -3.17 -31.17
C LEU A 234 -24.71 -1.86 -31.72
N GLY A 235 -23.88 -0.98 -32.29
CA GLY A 235 -24.31 0.33 -32.77
C GLY A 235 -24.61 1.32 -31.64
N GLU A 236 -25.54 2.25 -31.87
CA GLU A 236 -25.85 3.28 -30.88
C GLU A 236 -26.51 2.70 -29.62
N ARG A 237 -25.94 3.00 -28.44
CA ARG A 237 -26.42 2.58 -27.13
C ARG A 237 -26.41 3.74 -26.14
N LYS A 238 -27.17 3.62 -25.06
CA LYS A 238 -27.11 4.57 -23.93
C LYS A 238 -25.73 4.51 -23.30
N ASN A 239 -25.18 5.69 -22.98
CA ASN A 239 -23.86 5.79 -22.39
C ASN A 239 -23.82 5.17 -20.98
N PRO A 240 -23.01 4.13 -20.73
CA PRO A 240 -22.90 3.51 -19.42
C PRO A 240 -22.37 4.46 -18.33
N LEU A 241 -21.63 5.51 -18.71
CA LEU A 241 -21.09 6.51 -17.77
C LEU A 241 -22.16 7.45 -17.20
N LEU A 242 -23.29 7.60 -17.90
CA LEU A 242 -24.44 8.41 -17.46
C LEU A 242 -25.57 7.53 -16.91
N TYR A 243 -25.85 6.40 -17.56
CA TYR A 243 -27.02 5.56 -17.29
C TYR A 243 -26.73 4.31 -16.44
N ALA A 244 -25.65 4.31 -15.66
CA ALA A 244 -25.35 3.24 -14.71
C ALA A 244 -26.49 3.07 -13.70
N LYS A 245 -26.89 1.81 -13.44
CA LYS A 245 -27.92 1.50 -12.44
C LYS A 245 -27.36 1.70 -11.04
N ALA A 246 -28.10 2.46 -10.24
CA ALA A 246 -27.84 2.64 -8.82
C ALA A 246 -28.08 1.33 -8.04
N LEU A 247 -27.82 1.33 -6.74
CA LEU A 247 -28.04 0.17 -5.87
C LEU A 247 -29.46 -0.37 -6.03
N ASN A 248 -29.57 -1.62 -6.50
CA ASN A 248 -30.84 -2.29 -6.78
C ASN A 248 -31.77 -1.52 -7.74
N GLY A 249 -31.23 -0.64 -8.59
CA GLY A 249 -32.01 0.18 -9.51
C GLY A 249 -32.80 1.27 -8.80
N LYS A 250 -32.30 1.80 -7.69
CA LYS A 250 -32.91 2.93 -6.99
C LYS A 250 -31.80 3.86 -6.52
N SER A 251 -31.80 5.11 -6.98
CA SER A 251 -30.85 6.14 -6.51
C SER A 251 -31.04 6.46 -5.03
N LYS A 252 -30.02 7.02 -4.40
CA LYS A 252 -30.06 7.42 -2.98
C LYS A 252 -31.21 8.40 -2.67
N ASN A 253 -31.44 9.37 -3.55
CA ASN A 253 -32.55 10.32 -3.42
C ASN A 253 -33.92 9.70 -3.85
N GLY A 254 -33.93 8.48 -4.38
CA GLY A 254 -35.13 7.74 -4.77
C GLY A 254 -35.84 8.28 -6.00
N THR A 255 -35.21 9.15 -6.79
CA THR A 255 -35.84 9.81 -7.95
C THR A 255 -35.59 9.10 -9.28
N SER A 256 -34.58 8.23 -9.35
CA SER A 256 -34.20 7.54 -10.58
C SER A 256 -33.81 6.08 -10.32
N GLU A 257 -33.83 5.27 -11.38
CA GLU A 257 -33.22 3.94 -11.36
C GLU A 257 -31.71 3.96 -11.64
N THR A 258 -31.22 5.05 -12.21
CA THR A 258 -29.79 5.30 -12.46
C THR A 258 -29.20 6.17 -11.36
N VAL A 259 -27.88 6.22 -11.28
CA VAL A 259 -27.21 7.15 -10.37
C VAL A 259 -27.58 8.59 -10.63
N THR A 260 -27.61 9.37 -9.56
CA THR A 260 -27.92 10.79 -9.55
C THR A 260 -26.78 11.59 -8.93
N ARG A 261 -26.55 12.77 -9.49
CA ARG A 261 -25.45 13.67 -9.12
C ARG A 261 -26.02 15.03 -8.73
N ASN A 262 -25.16 15.91 -8.23
CA ASN A 262 -25.57 17.26 -7.84
C ASN A 262 -26.08 18.05 -9.06
N GLU A 263 -27.25 18.66 -8.93
CA GLU A 263 -27.94 19.38 -10.02
C GLU A 263 -27.09 20.50 -10.63
N VAL A 264 -26.33 21.23 -9.80
CA VAL A 264 -25.44 22.29 -10.27
C VAL A 264 -24.34 21.74 -11.18
N LEU A 265 -23.83 20.54 -10.87
CA LEU A 265 -22.79 19.90 -11.68
C LEU A 265 -23.35 19.28 -12.96
N THR A 266 -24.59 18.82 -12.96
CA THR A 266 -25.26 18.27 -14.15
C THR A 266 -25.74 19.36 -15.11
N GLU A 267 -26.24 20.49 -14.60
CA GLU A 267 -26.67 21.64 -15.41
C GLU A 267 -25.48 22.49 -15.92
N GLY A 268 -24.33 22.33 -15.28
CA GLY A 268 -23.08 22.95 -15.71
C GLY A 268 -23.06 24.48 -15.55
N PRO A 269 -22.29 25.19 -16.39
CA PRO A 269 -22.12 26.66 -16.32
C PRO A 269 -23.41 27.48 -16.44
N SER A 270 -24.51 26.87 -16.89
CA SER A 270 -25.81 27.55 -16.99
C SER A 270 -26.50 27.74 -15.64
N ASN A 271 -26.13 26.96 -14.62
CA ASN A 271 -26.70 27.03 -13.28
C ASN A 271 -26.09 28.18 -12.47
N HIS A 272 -26.93 28.95 -11.77
CA HIS A 272 -26.52 30.10 -10.95
C HIS A 272 -25.55 29.75 -9.81
N GLY A 273 -25.56 28.51 -9.32
CA GLY A 273 -24.66 27.99 -8.30
C GLY A 273 -23.32 27.46 -8.83
N TRP A 274 -23.12 27.41 -10.15
CA TRP A 274 -21.93 26.79 -10.77
C TRP A 274 -20.63 27.36 -10.25
N GLU A 275 -20.49 28.69 -10.27
CA GLU A 275 -19.24 29.34 -9.84
C GLU A 275 -18.91 29.04 -8.38
N ALA A 276 -19.93 29.05 -7.51
CA ALA A 276 -19.76 28.71 -6.10
C ALA A 276 -19.36 27.24 -5.92
N LYS A 277 -20.00 26.33 -6.67
CA LYS A 277 -19.71 24.89 -6.62
C LYS A 277 -18.29 24.57 -7.10
N ILE A 278 -17.83 25.17 -8.19
CA ILE A 278 -16.45 24.98 -8.69
C ILE A 278 -15.41 25.56 -7.73
N LYS A 279 -15.72 26.66 -7.03
CA LYS A 279 -14.77 27.33 -6.13
C LYS A 279 -14.26 26.44 -5.00
N TRP A 280 -14.99 25.39 -4.62
CA TRP A 280 -14.54 24.37 -3.66
C TRP A 280 -13.23 23.69 -4.07
N PHE A 281 -12.97 23.52 -5.37
CA PHE A 281 -11.72 22.91 -5.86
C PHE A 281 -10.49 23.70 -5.44
N LYS A 282 -10.60 25.02 -5.19
CA LYS A 282 -9.49 25.79 -4.62
C LYS A 282 -9.08 25.28 -3.24
N MET A 283 -10.05 24.93 -2.40
CA MET A 283 -9.80 24.34 -1.09
C MET A 283 -9.22 22.93 -1.24
N TYR A 284 -9.82 22.11 -2.10
CA TYR A 284 -9.37 20.73 -2.32
C TYR A 284 -7.93 20.67 -2.84
N HIS A 285 -7.57 21.56 -3.76
CA HIS A 285 -6.20 21.68 -4.26
C HIS A 285 -5.21 22.01 -3.15
N ILE A 286 -5.55 22.93 -2.24
CA ILE A 286 -4.70 23.25 -1.09
C ILE A 286 -4.57 22.05 -0.14
N GLN A 287 -5.67 21.35 0.14
CA GLN A 287 -5.66 20.16 1.00
C GLN A 287 -4.81 19.02 0.41
N ILE A 288 -4.96 18.73 -0.89
CA ILE A 288 -4.16 17.71 -1.57
C ILE A 288 -2.68 18.10 -1.60
N ALA A 289 -2.36 19.36 -1.96
CA ALA A 289 -0.98 19.84 -1.95
C ALA A 289 -0.35 19.69 -0.56
N HIS A 290 -1.08 20.06 0.48
CA HIS A 290 -0.62 19.91 1.86
C HIS A 290 -0.42 18.45 2.27
N ALA A 291 -1.28 17.54 1.84
CA ALA A 291 -1.06 16.11 2.06
C ALA A 291 0.21 15.63 1.34
N LEU A 292 0.41 16.01 0.07
CA LEU A 292 1.59 15.62 -0.72
C LEU A 292 2.92 16.14 -0.16
N GLU A 293 2.89 17.19 0.67
CA GLU A 293 4.06 17.76 1.36
C GLU A 293 4.48 16.95 2.61
N GLN A 294 3.65 16.02 3.08
CA GLN A 294 3.98 15.26 4.30
C GLN A 294 5.20 14.35 4.10
N ALA A 295 5.95 14.13 5.16
CA ALA A 295 7.15 13.30 5.14
C ALA A 295 6.87 11.82 5.42
N THR A 296 5.64 11.47 5.81
CA THR A 296 5.29 10.13 6.28
C THR A 296 3.91 9.75 5.77
N TYR A 297 3.79 8.52 5.26
CA TYR A 297 2.50 7.99 4.79
C TYR A 297 1.50 7.84 5.94
N THR A 298 1.92 7.11 6.97
CA THR A 298 1.22 6.95 8.26
C THR A 298 2.30 6.79 9.35
N THR A 299 2.10 7.32 10.54
CA THR A 299 3.05 7.17 11.65
C THR A 299 2.97 5.80 12.32
N SER A 300 4.06 5.34 12.93
CA SER A 300 4.06 4.03 13.63
C SER A 300 3.14 3.99 14.86
N GLU A 301 2.80 5.16 15.40
CA GLU A 301 1.88 5.35 16.52
C GLU A 301 0.41 5.13 16.05
N SER A 302 0.08 5.50 14.80
CA SER A 302 -1.23 5.30 14.16
C SER A 302 -1.37 3.95 13.45
N ALA A 303 -0.29 3.41 12.86
CA ALA A 303 -0.26 2.10 12.16
C ALA A 303 -0.71 0.90 13.02
N GLN A 304 -0.64 1.04 14.35
CA GLN A 304 -1.06 -0.02 15.30
C GLN A 304 -2.55 0.02 15.64
N HIS A 305 -3.26 1.09 15.29
CA HIS A 305 -4.68 1.24 15.54
C HIS A 305 -5.40 0.70 14.31
N PHE A 306 -5.78 -0.59 14.37
CA PHE A 306 -6.68 -1.19 13.39
C PHE A 306 -7.92 -0.29 13.28
N GLY A 307 -8.16 0.27 12.09
CA GLY A 307 -9.25 1.21 11.83
C GLY A 307 -10.60 0.71 12.32
N ILE A 308 -11.56 1.65 12.47
CA ILE A 308 -12.91 1.33 12.93
C ILE A 308 -13.56 0.35 11.93
N PRO A 309 -14.12 -0.79 12.38
CA PRO A 309 -14.91 -1.68 11.53
C PRO A 309 -16.09 -0.94 10.92
N TRP A 310 -16.27 -1.15 9.63
CA TRP A 310 -16.63 -0.11 8.69
C TRP A 310 -18.15 0.03 8.41
N ALA A 311 -19.02 -0.52 9.26
CA ALA A 311 -20.47 -0.46 9.11
C ALA A 311 -21.12 0.90 9.50
N ASN A 312 -20.32 1.93 9.81
CA ASN A 312 -20.81 3.15 10.48
C ASN A 312 -20.61 4.46 9.69
N ILE A 313 -20.00 4.43 8.49
CA ILE A 313 -19.87 5.63 7.64
C ILE A 313 -21.02 5.64 6.65
N VAL A 314 -21.92 6.62 6.78
CA VAL A 314 -23.11 6.71 5.95
C VAL A 314 -23.01 7.82 4.91
N ASP A 315 -22.56 9.01 5.31
CA ASP A 315 -22.69 10.20 4.48
C ASP A 315 -21.40 11.06 4.44
N PHE A 316 -21.06 11.49 3.22
CA PHE A 316 -20.00 12.43 2.88
C PHE A 316 -20.59 13.82 2.57
N THR A 317 -19.77 14.87 2.68
CA THR A 317 -20.20 16.27 2.52
C THR A 317 -19.09 17.07 1.88
N ASP A 318 -19.40 18.15 1.15
CA ASP A 318 -18.41 19.04 0.51
C ASP A 318 -17.33 19.59 1.48
N ASN A 319 -17.58 19.55 2.79
CA ASN A 319 -16.64 20.04 3.81
C ASN A 319 -16.71 19.20 5.10
N GLN A 320 -16.18 17.99 5.04
CA GLN A 320 -16.05 17.07 6.15
C GLN A 320 -15.22 17.68 7.30
N PRO A 321 -15.70 17.57 8.55
CA PRO A 321 -15.04 18.17 9.69
C PRO A 321 -13.72 17.47 9.99
N ASP A 322 -12.71 18.26 10.38
CA ASP A 322 -11.38 17.77 10.74
C ASP A 322 -11.41 16.69 11.84
N THR A 323 -12.38 16.79 12.75
CA THR A 323 -12.57 15.86 13.88
C THR A 323 -12.99 14.45 13.45
N ALA A 324 -13.40 14.25 12.19
CA ALA A 324 -13.74 12.92 11.66
C ALA A 324 -12.50 12.09 11.29
N TYR A 325 -11.33 12.72 11.11
CA TYR A 325 -10.12 12.07 10.62
C TYR A 325 -9.13 11.88 11.77
N PRO A 326 -8.99 10.65 12.29
CA PRO A 326 -7.92 10.37 13.23
C PRO A 326 -6.57 10.59 12.50
N PHE A 327 -5.60 11.21 13.16
CA PHE A 327 -4.23 11.36 12.66
C PHE A 327 -4.07 12.25 11.42
N ARG A 328 -4.80 13.37 11.36
CA ARG A 328 -4.69 14.44 10.36
C ARG A 328 -3.31 15.16 10.27
N CYS A 329 -2.26 14.59 10.82
CA CYS A 329 -0.88 15.05 10.62
C CYS A 329 -0.14 14.24 9.55
N ASP A 330 -0.66 13.07 9.19
CA ASP A 330 -0.03 12.15 8.24
C ASP A 330 -0.66 12.28 6.86
N PHE A 331 0.02 11.80 5.81
CA PHE A 331 -0.47 11.88 4.43
C PHE A 331 -1.84 11.22 4.29
N ASP A 332 -2.02 9.98 4.77
CA ASP A 332 -3.24 9.20 4.62
C ASP A 332 -4.47 9.92 5.19
N GLY A 333 -4.41 10.40 6.44
CA GLY A 333 -5.52 11.09 7.09
C GLY A 333 -5.85 12.45 6.45
N LEU A 334 -4.84 13.25 6.08
CA LEU A 334 -5.06 14.52 5.37
C LEU A 334 -5.64 14.31 3.98
N PHE A 335 -5.14 13.30 3.28
CA PHE A 335 -5.55 12.98 1.91
C PHE A 335 -6.96 12.36 1.86
N GLU A 336 -7.34 11.58 2.87
CA GLU A 336 -8.68 11.00 2.99
C GLU A 336 -9.77 12.04 3.25
N GLN A 337 -9.45 13.13 3.96
CA GLN A 337 -10.44 14.19 4.18
C GLN A 337 -10.89 14.84 2.87
N VAL A 338 -9.93 15.23 2.03
CA VAL A 338 -10.25 15.83 0.74
C VAL A 338 -10.85 14.80 -0.22
N HIS A 339 -10.53 13.52 -0.05
CA HIS A 339 -11.20 12.42 -0.72
C HIS A 339 -12.71 12.41 -0.46
N ASP A 340 -13.11 12.41 0.82
CA ASP A 340 -14.51 12.37 1.22
C ASP A 340 -15.24 13.68 0.86
N ASN A 341 -14.54 14.83 0.91
CA ASN A 341 -15.10 16.10 0.45
C ASN A 341 -15.53 16.05 -1.02
N PHE A 342 -14.75 15.35 -1.85
CA PHE A 342 -15.06 15.19 -3.26
C PHE A 342 -16.30 14.31 -3.48
N HIS A 343 -16.42 13.21 -2.73
CA HIS A 343 -17.64 12.37 -2.73
C HIS A 343 -18.90 13.20 -2.44
N GLY A 344 -18.86 13.98 -1.37
CA GLY A 344 -19.94 14.91 -1.03
C GLY A 344 -20.23 15.92 -2.16
N TRP A 345 -19.16 16.46 -2.74
CA TRP A 345 -19.26 17.46 -3.80
C TRP A 345 -19.93 16.93 -5.07
N VAL A 346 -19.68 15.67 -5.47
CA VAL A 346 -20.30 15.07 -6.66
C VAL A 346 -21.82 14.91 -6.49
N GLY A 347 -22.30 14.58 -5.29
CA GLY A 347 -23.73 14.60 -4.95
C GLY A 347 -24.28 13.25 -4.48
N TYR A 348 -25.61 13.13 -4.43
CA TYR A 348 -26.35 12.15 -3.61
C TYR A 348 -25.81 10.71 -3.58
N ASP A 349 -25.62 10.07 -4.75
CA ASP A 349 -25.17 8.67 -4.78
C ASP A 349 -23.67 8.56 -4.44
N MET A 350 -22.82 9.46 -4.95
CA MET A 350 -21.39 9.51 -4.61
C MET A 350 -21.14 9.92 -3.16
N ALA A 351 -22.05 10.67 -2.55
CA ALA A 351 -21.96 11.16 -1.18
C ALA A 351 -22.37 10.12 -0.14
N ASP A 352 -22.96 8.97 -0.52
CA ASP A 352 -23.28 7.91 0.44
C ASP A 352 -22.37 6.70 0.18
N ASN A 353 -21.68 6.24 1.21
CA ASN A 353 -20.73 5.14 1.09
C ASN A 353 -21.36 3.82 0.58
N THR A 354 -22.65 3.61 0.83
CA THR A 354 -23.43 2.48 0.33
C THR A 354 -23.73 2.58 -1.16
N TYR A 355 -23.74 3.80 -1.70
CA TYR A 355 -24.15 4.10 -3.08
C TYR A 355 -22.97 4.51 -3.99
N THR A 356 -21.88 5.01 -3.43
CA THR A 356 -20.83 5.70 -4.18
C THR A 356 -20.21 4.84 -5.29
N ALA A 357 -19.95 3.56 -5.01
CA ALA A 357 -19.38 2.64 -5.99
C ALA A 357 -20.35 2.20 -7.11
N PHE A 358 -21.60 2.65 -7.08
CA PHE A 358 -22.57 2.46 -8.17
C PHE A 358 -22.56 3.60 -9.19
N ASP A 359 -21.79 4.67 -8.99
CA ASP A 359 -21.52 5.71 -9.99
C ASP A 359 -20.19 5.43 -10.71
N PRO A 360 -20.16 5.37 -12.06
CA PRO A 360 -18.93 5.23 -12.84
C PRO A 360 -17.84 6.27 -12.51
N ILE A 361 -18.21 7.45 -12.03
CA ILE A 361 -17.27 8.48 -11.55
C ILE A 361 -16.37 7.92 -10.45
N PHE A 362 -16.89 7.03 -9.59
CA PHE A 362 -16.11 6.38 -8.53
C PHE A 362 -14.82 5.77 -9.07
N LEU A 363 -14.90 5.03 -10.18
CA LEU A 363 -13.74 4.36 -10.78
C LEU A 363 -12.70 5.38 -11.24
N SER A 364 -13.10 6.40 -12.01
CA SER A 364 -12.18 7.40 -12.53
C SER A 364 -11.63 8.32 -11.45
N TYR A 365 -12.44 8.65 -10.45
CA TYR A 365 -12.02 9.47 -9.32
C TYR A 365 -10.98 8.73 -8.46
N HIS A 366 -11.28 7.49 -8.06
CA HIS A 366 -10.33 6.67 -7.29
C HIS A 366 -9.08 6.34 -8.07
N ALA A 367 -9.14 6.19 -9.40
CA ALA A 367 -7.94 6.04 -10.22
C ALA A 367 -7.03 7.28 -10.16
N ASN A 368 -7.58 8.49 -9.99
CA ASN A 368 -6.78 9.70 -9.78
C ASN A 368 -6.25 9.78 -8.33
N MET A 369 -7.04 9.38 -7.34
CA MET A 369 -6.55 9.32 -5.96
C MET A 369 -5.43 8.30 -5.80
N ASP A 370 -5.52 7.17 -6.51
CA ASP A 370 -4.46 6.18 -6.60
C ASP A 370 -3.19 6.75 -7.28
N ARG A 371 -3.36 7.54 -8.35
CA ARG A 371 -2.26 8.26 -9.02
C ARG A 371 -1.54 9.19 -8.06
N LEU A 372 -2.28 10.02 -7.32
CA LEU A 372 -1.71 10.97 -6.36
C LEU A 372 -1.02 10.26 -5.18
N ALA A 373 -1.60 9.17 -4.66
CA ALA A 373 -0.94 8.32 -3.66
C ALA A 373 0.33 7.66 -4.22
N GLY A 374 0.32 7.25 -5.50
CA GLY A 374 1.50 6.79 -6.24
C GLY A 374 2.59 7.85 -6.29
N ILE A 375 2.26 9.07 -6.70
CA ILE A 375 3.20 10.21 -6.73
C ILE A 375 3.83 10.45 -5.34
N PHE A 376 3.03 10.37 -4.27
CA PHE A 376 3.55 10.50 -2.91
C PHE A 376 4.54 9.39 -2.56
N MET A 377 4.19 8.13 -2.81
CA MET A 377 5.05 6.98 -2.52
C MET A 377 6.35 7.03 -3.33
N ASP A 378 6.28 7.36 -4.62
CA ASP A 378 7.45 7.49 -5.50
C ASP A 378 8.35 8.66 -5.09
N SER A 379 7.77 9.73 -4.57
CA SER A 379 8.51 10.90 -4.07
C SER A 379 9.14 10.67 -2.68
N ASN A 380 8.72 9.62 -1.96
CA ASN A 380 9.14 9.32 -0.59
C ASN A 380 9.39 7.80 -0.41
N PRO A 381 10.39 7.22 -1.10
CA PRO A 381 10.64 5.77 -1.15
C PRO A 381 11.08 5.16 0.18
N GLU A 382 11.45 5.98 1.17
CA GLU A 382 11.81 5.58 2.53
C GLU A 382 10.61 5.39 3.48
N ASN A 383 9.39 5.70 3.02
CA ASN A 383 8.19 5.57 3.82
C ASN A 383 8.01 4.16 4.40
N GLN A 384 7.50 4.11 5.64
CA GLN A 384 7.19 2.87 6.33
C GLN A 384 5.70 2.59 6.24
N LEU A 385 5.35 1.35 5.90
CA LEU A 385 3.97 0.91 5.74
C LEU A 385 3.75 -0.44 6.45
N THR A 386 2.52 -0.69 6.92
CA THR A 386 2.16 -1.95 7.59
C THR A 386 2.05 -3.11 6.61
N SER A 387 3.19 -3.69 6.23
CA SER A 387 3.28 -4.66 5.12
C SER A 387 2.34 -5.88 5.19
N ARG A 388 1.93 -6.33 6.37
CA ARG A 388 1.16 -7.58 6.55
C ARG A 388 -0.34 -7.38 6.79
N PHE A 389 -0.83 -6.14 6.73
CA PHE A 389 -2.25 -5.86 6.89
C PHE A 389 -3.01 -6.38 5.64
N PRO A 390 -4.00 -7.29 5.80
CA PRO A 390 -4.72 -7.85 4.67
C PRO A 390 -5.78 -6.86 4.14
N LEU A 391 -5.81 -6.66 2.83
CA LEU A 391 -6.80 -5.88 2.09
C LEU A 391 -7.91 -6.82 1.61
N GLN A 392 -8.68 -7.36 2.56
CA GLN A 392 -9.77 -8.27 2.24
C GLN A 392 -10.84 -7.56 1.40
N PRO A 393 -11.51 -8.25 0.46
CA PRO A 393 -11.44 -9.70 0.18
C PRO A 393 -10.40 -10.06 -0.90
N PHE A 394 -9.49 -9.15 -1.26
CA PHE A 394 -8.64 -9.31 -2.43
C PHE A 394 -7.53 -10.35 -2.24
N MET A 395 -7.25 -11.12 -3.28
CA MET A 395 -6.15 -12.07 -3.38
C MET A 395 -5.31 -11.78 -4.62
N ASP A 396 -4.15 -12.43 -4.74
CA ASP A 396 -3.28 -12.41 -5.92
C ASP A 396 -3.02 -10.97 -6.42
N GLN A 397 -2.62 -10.09 -5.50
CA GLN A 397 -2.34 -8.67 -5.76
C GLN A 397 -3.54 -7.87 -6.31
N GLY A 398 -4.76 -8.23 -5.93
CA GLY A 398 -5.97 -7.53 -6.36
C GLY A 398 -6.54 -8.04 -7.67
N THR A 399 -6.17 -9.23 -8.14
CA THR A 399 -6.73 -9.83 -9.37
C THR A 399 -7.89 -10.81 -9.08
N LYS A 400 -8.06 -11.21 -7.81
CA LYS A 400 -9.13 -12.13 -7.39
C LYS A 400 -9.73 -11.70 -6.06
N VAL A 401 -10.87 -12.28 -5.72
CA VAL A 401 -11.55 -12.07 -4.43
C VAL A 401 -11.90 -13.41 -3.78
N SER A 402 -11.84 -13.46 -2.44
CA SER A 402 -12.43 -14.54 -1.64
C SER A 402 -13.03 -13.98 -0.36
N TYR A 403 -14.27 -14.35 -0.09
CA TYR A 403 -15.02 -13.87 1.08
C TYR A 403 -14.94 -14.83 2.27
N ASP A 404 -14.54 -16.08 2.04
CA ASP A 404 -14.68 -17.19 2.98
C ASP A 404 -13.37 -17.95 3.24
N ASP A 405 -12.26 -17.63 2.57
CA ASP A 405 -10.99 -18.32 2.78
C ASP A 405 -10.43 -18.04 4.20
N PRO A 406 -10.27 -19.07 5.05
CA PRO A 406 -9.80 -18.88 6.42
C PRO A 406 -8.30 -18.54 6.50
N ARG A 407 -7.55 -18.66 5.40
CA ARG A 407 -6.10 -18.48 5.36
C ARG A 407 -5.76 -17.00 5.16
N ARG A 408 -5.59 -16.28 6.26
CA ARG A 408 -5.25 -14.85 6.28
C ARG A 408 -4.08 -14.43 5.36
N TRP A 409 -3.10 -15.31 5.14
CA TRP A 409 -1.92 -15.02 4.31
C TRP A 409 -2.16 -15.09 2.79
N MET A 410 -3.35 -15.51 2.34
CA MET A 410 -3.71 -15.58 0.91
C MET A 410 -4.14 -14.21 0.39
N TYR A 411 -4.58 -13.34 1.30
CA TYR A 411 -5.06 -12.03 0.95
C TYR A 411 -3.91 -11.11 0.56
N THR A 412 -4.17 -10.32 -0.47
CA THR A 412 -3.38 -9.15 -0.84
C THR A 412 -3.18 -8.27 0.38
N THR A 413 -1.99 -7.72 0.56
CA THR A 413 -1.66 -6.89 1.72
C THR A 413 -1.37 -5.44 1.34
N ILE A 414 -1.34 -4.56 2.35
CA ILE A 414 -0.76 -3.21 2.22
C ILE A 414 0.63 -3.28 1.57
N GLY A 415 1.49 -4.20 2.03
CA GLY A 415 2.84 -4.35 1.48
C GLY A 415 2.86 -4.79 0.02
N ASP A 416 1.83 -5.49 -0.45
CA ASP A 416 1.69 -5.82 -1.87
C ASP A 416 1.28 -4.61 -2.69
N MET A 417 0.30 -3.83 -2.22
CA MET A 417 -0.24 -2.68 -2.96
C MET A 417 0.63 -1.42 -2.84
N ALA A 418 1.50 -1.35 -1.85
CA ALA A 418 2.47 -0.27 -1.65
C ALA A 418 3.67 -0.33 -2.60
N LYS A 419 3.83 -1.43 -3.36
CA LYS A 419 4.90 -1.55 -4.34
C LYS A 419 4.72 -0.51 -5.45
N ASP A 420 5.84 -0.17 -6.07
CA ASP A 420 5.88 0.59 -7.32
C ASP A 420 4.86 0.04 -8.33
N THR A 421 4.08 0.91 -8.98
CA THR A 421 2.99 0.46 -9.87
C THR A 421 3.50 -0.35 -11.05
N ARG A 422 4.76 -0.15 -11.48
CA ARG A 422 5.40 -0.99 -12.51
C ARG A 422 5.53 -2.44 -12.06
N ALA A 423 5.80 -2.67 -10.78
CA ALA A 423 5.79 -4.02 -10.20
C ALA A 423 4.38 -4.61 -10.10
N LEU A 424 3.35 -3.76 -10.12
CA LEU A 424 1.94 -4.13 -10.18
C LEU A 424 1.42 -4.26 -11.63
N GLY A 425 2.25 -3.98 -12.64
CA GLY A 425 1.93 -4.13 -14.05
C GLY A 425 1.22 -2.95 -14.71
N TYR A 426 1.16 -1.78 -14.06
CA TYR A 426 0.50 -0.61 -14.61
C TYR A 426 1.25 0.72 -14.36
N MET A 427 0.90 1.74 -15.15
CA MET A 427 1.44 3.09 -15.07
C MET A 427 0.31 4.12 -15.23
N TYR A 428 0.63 5.36 -14.90
CA TYR A 428 -0.26 6.51 -15.15
C TYR A 428 0.19 7.24 -16.41
N GLY A 429 -0.77 7.64 -17.24
CA GLY A 429 -0.55 8.56 -18.35
C GLY A 429 -0.46 9.99 -17.85
N GLU A 430 0.11 10.87 -18.67
CA GLU A 430 0.20 12.31 -18.39
C GLU A 430 -1.20 12.94 -18.28
N PRO A 431 -1.39 13.91 -17.36
CA PRO A 431 -2.68 14.58 -17.21
C PRO A 431 -2.95 15.51 -18.39
N ALA A 432 -4.23 15.64 -18.77
CA ALA A 432 -4.65 16.49 -19.88
C ALA A 432 -4.46 17.99 -19.58
N SER A 433 -4.45 18.35 -18.29
CA SER A 433 -4.10 19.66 -17.77
C SER A 433 -3.14 19.47 -16.59
N PRO A 434 -2.09 20.29 -16.45
CA PRO A 434 -1.13 20.16 -15.36
C PRO A 434 -1.80 20.15 -13.98
N ASP A 435 -1.27 19.31 -13.09
CA ASP A 435 -1.64 19.30 -11.68
C ASP A 435 -1.43 20.69 -11.04
N TYR A 436 -2.20 20.99 -9.99
CA TYR A 436 -2.07 22.23 -9.24
C TYR A 436 -0.66 22.43 -8.68
N SER A 437 -0.08 21.38 -8.09
CA SER A 437 1.32 21.31 -7.69
C SER A 437 1.77 19.85 -7.62
N THR A 438 3.05 19.58 -7.93
CA THR A 438 3.64 18.25 -7.80
C THR A 438 4.84 18.31 -6.84
N PRO A 439 5.00 17.33 -5.94
CA PRO A 439 6.20 17.22 -5.13
C PRO A 439 7.40 16.87 -6.02
N LYS A 440 8.60 17.25 -5.55
CA LYS A 440 9.84 16.81 -6.19
C LYS A 440 9.95 15.29 -6.13
N THR A 441 10.34 14.67 -7.23
CA THR A 441 10.58 13.22 -7.30
C THR A 441 11.72 12.82 -6.36
N ALA A 442 11.79 11.53 -5.99
CA ALA A 442 12.91 11.01 -5.20
C ALA A 442 14.27 11.33 -5.87
N GLU A 443 14.35 11.26 -7.19
CA GLU A 443 15.56 11.58 -7.95
C GLU A 443 15.95 13.06 -7.83
N GLU A 444 14.98 13.97 -7.95
CA GLU A 444 15.19 15.42 -7.77
C GLU A 444 15.56 15.78 -6.32
N LYS A 445 15.12 14.97 -5.34
CA LYS A 445 15.55 15.05 -3.93
C LYS A 445 16.93 14.44 -3.70
N GLY A 446 17.56 13.81 -4.70
CA GLY A 446 18.84 13.10 -4.57
C GLY A 446 18.74 11.75 -3.85
N LEU A 447 17.52 11.20 -3.71
CA LEU A 447 17.22 9.91 -3.09
C LEU A 447 17.31 8.80 -4.16
N TYR A 448 18.53 8.50 -4.60
CA TYR A 448 18.78 7.47 -5.61
C TYR A 448 18.57 6.03 -5.10
N LYS A 449 18.32 5.84 -3.80
CA LYS A 449 18.12 4.53 -3.16
C LYS A 449 17.15 4.63 -1.98
N PRO A 450 16.18 3.70 -1.86
CA PRO A 450 15.50 3.48 -0.60
C PRO A 450 16.56 3.11 0.45
N ARG A 451 16.67 3.87 1.52
CA ARG A 451 17.44 3.42 2.68
C ARG A 451 16.66 2.27 3.30
N ALA A 452 17.32 1.14 3.54
CA ALA A 452 16.72 0.05 4.30
C ALA A 452 16.42 0.57 5.71
N SER A 453 15.18 1.02 5.94
CA SER A 453 14.63 1.29 7.25
C SER A 453 14.31 -0.05 7.89
N GLY A 454 15.35 -0.81 8.25
CA GLY A 454 15.19 -2.11 8.86
C GLY A 454 14.25 -2.00 10.05
N GLY A 455 13.06 -2.60 9.95
CA GLY A 455 12.18 -2.76 11.08
C GLY A 455 12.92 -3.56 12.14
N LYS A 456 13.38 -2.91 13.21
CA LYS A 456 13.94 -3.62 14.36
C LYS A 456 12.78 -4.39 15.00
N ALA A 457 12.78 -5.72 14.85
CA ALA A 457 11.98 -6.57 15.71
C ALA A 457 12.40 -6.28 17.16
N ILE A 458 11.50 -5.72 17.97
CA ILE A 458 11.71 -5.64 19.41
C ILE A 458 11.58 -7.06 19.94
N ALA A 459 12.72 -7.73 20.16
CA ALA A 459 12.75 -8.95 20.93
C ALA A 459 12.46 -8.56 22.39
N LEU A 460 11.22 -8.77 22.84
CA LEU A 460 10.95 -8.83 24.27
C LEU A 460 11.80 -9.98 24.83
N PRO A 461 12.57 -9.77 25.91
CA PRO A 461 13.26 -10.86 26.59
C PRO A 461 12.25 -11.98 26.90
N LEU A 462 12.61 -13.23 26.59
CA LEU A 462 11.84 -14.40 26.95
C LEU A 462 11.57 -14.40 28.46
N GLY A 463 10.34 -14.06 28.84
CA GLY A 463 9.91 -13.92 30.22
C GLY A 463 10.38 -12.61 30.85
N LEU A 464 9.43 -11.78 31.28
CA LEU A 464 9.71 -10.78 32.31
C LEU A 464 10.15 -11.54 33.55
N PRO A 465 11.34 -11.29 34.13
CA PRO A 465 11.72 -11.92 35.38
C PRO A 465 10.70 -11.52 36.46
N GLU A 466 10.09 -12.50 37.11
CA GLU A 466 9.38 -12.25 38.36
C GLU A 466 10.35 -11.60 39.34
N GLN A 467 9.90 -10.56 40.04
CA GLN A 467 10.67 -9.93 41.10
C GLN A 467 10.96 -10.97 42.18
N GLY A 468 12.18 -11.53 42.18
CA GLY A 468 12.69 -12.31 43.30
C GLY A 468 13.44 -13.60 42.98
N SER A 469 14.47 -13.57 42.12
CA SER A 469 15.64 -14.45 42.29
C SER A 469 16.73 -14.16 41.26
N VAL A 470 17.64 -13.24 41.56
CA VAL A 470 18.92 -13.20 40.84
C VAL A 470 19.88 -14.12 41.58
N LYS A 471 20.10 -15.32 41.03
CA LYS A 471 21.33 -16.08 41.28
C LYS A 471 22.15 -16.08 39.99
N ASP A 472 23.41 -15.71 40.15
CA ASP A 472 24.38 -15.46 39.09
C ASP A 472 24.51 -16.62 38.10
N GLY A 473 23.96 -16.43 36.90
CA GLY A 473 24.12 -17.31 35.76
C GLY A 473 24.87 -16.63 34.60
N PRO A 474 25.52 -17.40 33.71
CA PRO A 474 26.41 -16.89 32.66
C PRO A 474 25.73 -15.94 31.64
N SER A 475 24.40 -15.86 31.61
CA SER A 475 23.62 -14.87 30.85
C SER A 475 23.90 -13.42 31.27
N ALA A 476 24.22 -13.16 32.54
CA ALA A 476 24.50 -11.82 33.05
C ALA A 476 25.79 -11.20 32.48
N ARG A 477 26.74 -12.03 32.01
CA ARG A 477 28.02 -11.54 31.44
C ARG A 477 27.89 -11.01 30.01
N ALA A 478 26.86 -11.41 29.25
CA ALA A 478 26.65 -10.91 27.89
C ALA A 478 26.09 -9.47 27.85
N LEU A 479 25.45 -9.03 28.93
CA LEU A 479 24.91 -7.67 29.10
C LEU A 479 25.94 -6.65 29.62
N ALA A 480 27.12 -7.10 30.06
CA ALA A 480 28.12 -6.23 30.69
C ALA A 480 29.01 -5.44 29.70
N LYS A 481 28.78 -5.57 28.38
CA LYS A 481 29.57 -4.88 27.34
C LYS A 481 28.73 -4.05 26.37
N SER A 482 27.50 -3.72 26.71
CA SER A 482 26.76 -2.68 25.99
C SER A 482 27.09 -1.31 26.57
N PRO A 483 27.29 -0.26 25.75
CA PRO A 483 27.35 1.10 26.27
C PRO A 483 26.08 1.36 27.09
N LYS A 484 26.18 2.16 28.16
CA LYS A 484 25.03 2.53 29.02
C LYS A 484 23.95 3.22 28.18
N ARG A 485 23.11 2.44 27.50
CA ARG A 485 21.98 2.94 26.73
C ARG A 485 20.94 3.45 27.71
N GLN A 486 20.46 4.65 27.45
CA GLN A 486 19.46 5.28 28.29
C GLN A 486 18.18 4.43 28.26
N LEU A 487 17.63 4.09 29.42
CA LEU A 487 16.36 3.37 29.47
C LEU A 487 15.21 4.32 29.13
N VAL A 488 14.23 3.84 28.39
CA VAL A 488 13.00 4.54 27.99
C VAL A 488 11.78 3.70 28.40
N PRO A 489 10.68 4.34 28.81
CA PRO A 489 9.51 3.63 29.31
C PRO A 489 8.62 3.09 28.19
N TYR A 490 8.04 1.91 28.45
CA TYR A 490 7.04 1.24 27.64
C TYR A 490 5.90 0.77 28.53
N VAL A 491 4.66 0.85 28.04
CA VAL A 491 3.49 0.27 28.70
C VAL A 491 3.18 -1.07 28.05
N VAL A 492 3.25 -2.15 28.84
CA VAL A 492 3.18 -3.53 28.34
C VAL A 492 1.97 -4.24 28.94
N PHE A 493 1.07 -4.71 28.09
CA PHE A 493 -0.02 -5.60 28.47
C PHE A 493 0.41 -7.04 28.18
N THR A 494 0.62 -7.83 29.23
CA THR A 494 0.86 -9.28 29.12
C THR A 494 -0.47 -10.03 29.21
N ASP A 495 -0.48 -11.31 28.86
CA ASP A 495 -1.65 -12.18 29.06
C ASP A 495 -2.91 -11.71 28.31
N VAL A 496 -2.72 -11.04 27.17
CA VAL A 496 -3.78 -10.52 26.30
C VAL A 496 -4.50 -11.70 25.65
N GLY A 497 -5.59 -12.17 26.30
CA GLY A 497 -6.46 -13.27 25.88
C GLY A 497 -7.68 -12.81 25.06
N CYS A 498 -8.62 -13.72 24.77
CA CYS A 498 -9.86 -13.33 24.08
C CYS A 498 -10.90 -12.77 25.05
N THR A 499 -11.74 -11.87 24.55
CA THR A 499 -12.95 -11.39 25.22
C THR A 499 -14.18 -11.66 24.37
N ILE A 500 -15.36 -11.59 24.98
CA ILE A 500 -16.64 -11.71 24.27
C ILE A 500 -16.92 -10.40 23.51
N SER A 501 -16.86 -9.26 24.20
CA SER A 501 -17.04 -7.92 23.64
C SER A 501 -15.70 -7.24 23.33
N SER A 502 -15.73 -6.21 22.49
CA SER A 502 -14.54 -5.41 22.16
C SER A 502 -14.37 -4.26 23.14
N TYR A 503 -13.15 -3.96 23.54
CA TYR A 503 -12.84 -2.91 24.52
C TYR A 503 -11.76 -1.98 23.99
N ARG A 504 -11.85 -0.71 24.36
CA ARG A 504 -10.82 0.31 24.15
C ARG A 504 -10.17 0.63 25.47
N ILE A 505 -8.85 0.56 25.55
CA ILE A 505 -8.08 0.87 26.75
C ILE A 505 -7.29 2.13 26.48
N ASP A 506 -7.74 3.24 27.07
CA ASP A 506 -7.07 4.53 27.01
C ASP A 506 -6.05 4.59 28.16
N VAL A 507 -4.79 4.90 27.87
CA VAL A 507 -3.67 4.86 28.83
C VAL A 507 -3.16 6.27 29.09
N TYR A 508 -2.97 6.61 30.36
CA TYR A 508 -2.54 7.92 30.83
C TYR A 508 -1.37 7.81 31.81
N THR A 509 -0.68 8.92 32.05
CA THR A 509 0.28 9.00 33.17
C THR A 509 -0.45 8.77 34.50
N GLY A 510 0.25 8.27 35.52
CA GLY A 510 -0.36 7.98 36.83
C GLY A 510 -0.95 9.21 37.54
N SER A 511 -0.48 10.41 37.18
CA SER A 511 -0.92 11.69 37.76
C SER A 511 -1.96 12.44 36.92
N ALA A 512 -2.52 11.80 35.90
CA ALA A 512 -3.44 12.42 34.95
C ALA A 512 -4.66 13.08 35.62
N SER A 513 -4.79 14.40 35.42
CA SER A 513 -5.93 15.19 35.90
C SER A 513 -7.15 15.09 34.99
N SER A 514 -6.96 14.76 33.71
CA SER A 514 -8.02 14.49 32.74
C SER A 514 -7.87 13.08 32.16
N THR A 515 -9.00 12.41 31.95
CA THR A 515 -9.08 11.11 31.26
C THR A 515 -9.76 11.24 29.90
N GLU A 516 -9.65 12.39 29.26
CA GLU A 516 -10.08 12.55 27.86
C GLU A 516 -8.98 12.01 26.93
N PRO A 517 -9.28 11.09 26.01
CA PRO A 517 -8.30 10.49 25.10
C PRO A 517 -7.97 11.44 23.94
N ASP A 518 -7.36 12.58 24.25
CA ASP A 518 -6.98 13.62 23.30
C ASP A 518 -5.45 13.74 23.19
N VAL A 519 -4.90 13.38 22.04
CA VAL A 519 -3.44 13.40 21.76
C VAL A 519 -2.89 14.83 21.69
N ALA A 520 -3.70 15.82 21.31
CA ALA A 520 -3.28 17.20 21.13
C ALA A 520 -3.54 18.07 22.36
N GLY A 521 -4.65 17.85 23.06
CA GLY A 521 -5.10 18.65 24.20
C GLY A 521 -4.87 18.02 25.58
N ASN A 522 -4.67 16.70 25.69
CA ASN A 522 -4.38 16.04 26.97
C ASN A 522 -2.90 15.63 27.07
N PRO A 523 -2.06 16.40 27.80
CA PRO A 523 -0.63 16.11 27.92
C PRO A 523 -0.34 14.83 28.73
N ASP A 524 -1.37 14.24 29.35
CA ASP A 524 -1.28 13.01 30.12
C ASP A 524 -1.70 11.76 29.36
N PHE A 525 -2.24 11.89 28.15
CA PHE A 525 -2.66 10.74 27.35
C PHE A 525 -1.45 10.10 26.65
N ILE A 526 -1.10 8.87 27.07
CA ILE A 526 0.04 8.12 26.55
C ILE A 526 -0.31 7.44 25.22
N GLY A 527 -1.52 6.90 25.10
CA GLY A 527 -2.00 6.22 23.91
C GLY A 527 -3.11 5.22 24.20
N GLN A 528 -3.54 4.50 23.17
CA GLN A 528 -4.71 3.62 23.23
C GLN A 528 -4.37 2.19 22.80
N VAL A 529 -5.01 1.20 23.43
CA VAL A 529 -4.98 -0.21 23.00
C VAL A 529 -6.40 -0.71 22.79
N THR A 530 -6.69 -1.24 21.61
CA THR A 530 -7.97 -1.89 21.33
C THR A 530 -7.90 -3.41 21.53
N ARG A 531 -8.83 -3.95 22.30
CA ARG A 531 -9.06 -5.38 22.57
C ARG A 531 -10.27 -5.84 21.77
N LEU A 532 -10.06 -6.55 20.67
CA LEU A 532 -11.18 -7.06 19.88
C LEU A 532 -11.85 -8.27 20.55
N GLY A 533 -13.16 -8.19 20.69
CA GLY A 533 -14.02 -9.29 21.14
C GLY A 533 -14.33 -10.27 20.02
N MET A 534 -14.55 -11.53 20.39
CA MET A 534 -14.85 -12.62 19.45
C MET A 534 -16.34 -12.91 19.30
N GLY A 535 -17.20 -12.14 19.98
CA GLY A 535 -18.65 -12.29 19.97
C GLY A 535 -19.18 -13.35 20.93
N ARG A 536 -20.49 -13.29 21.20
CA ARG A 536 -21.25 -14.32 21.91
C ARG A 536 -21.54 -15.45 20.92
N GLY A 537 -20.95 -16.62 21.13
CA GLY A 537 -21.30 -17.79 20.32
C GLY A 537 -22.79 -18.10 20.47
N THR A 538 -23.47 -18.40 19.36
CA THR A 538 -24.87 -18.84 19.34
C THR A 538 -24.99 -20.25 19.90
N GLU A 539 -25.85 -20.45 20.90
CA GLU A 539 -26.20 -21.80 21.37
C GLU A 539 -26.77 -22.62 20.21
N GLY A 540 -26.15 -23.77 19.92
CA GLY A 540 -26.64 -24.76 18.95
C GLY A 540 -26.02 -24.68 17.54
N HIS A 541 -25.33 -23.61 17.16
CA HIS A 541 -24.59 -23.53 15.90
C HIS A 541 -23.22 -22.87 16.07
N GLY A 542 -22.16 -23.69 16.05
CA GLY A 542 -20.76 -23.24 16.04
C GLY A 542 -19.94 -23.76 17.22
N PRO A 543 -18.60 -23.93 17.07
CA PRO A 543 -17.76 -24.42 18.15
C PRO A 543 -17.65 -23.39 19.29
N PRO A 544 -17.66 -23.83 20.57
CA PRO A 544 -17.63 -22.93 21.73
C PRO A 544 -16.35 -22.09 21.77
N ASN A 545 -16.45 -20.87 22.35
CA ASN A 545 -15.37 -19.87 22.47
C ASN A 545 -14.08 -20.38 23.13
N THR A 546 -14.11 -21.55 23.77
CA THR A 546 -12.96 -22.18 24.44
C THR A 546 -11.87 -22.66 23.47
N GLY A 547 -12.18 -22.84 22.18
CA GLY A 547 -11.23 -23.35 21.16
C GLY A 547 -10.66 -22.31 20.18
N ARG A 548 -11.18 -21.06 20.16
CA ARG A 548 -10.76 -20.01 19.22
C ARG A 548 -9.60 -19.13 19.71
N CYS A 549 -9.21 -19.25 20.98
CA CYS A 549 -8.15 -18.45 21.57
C CYS A 549 -6.77 -19.03 21.31
N ARG A 550 -5.90 -18.22 20.68
CA ARG A 550 -4.50 -18.59 20.46
C ARG A 550 -3.77 -18.65 21.80
N LYS A 551 -3.16 -19.80 22.11
CA LYS A 551 -2.07 -19.92 23.08
C LYS A 551 -0.77 -20.02 22.29
N PRO A 552 0.30 -19.25 22.61
CA PRO A 552 0.44 -18.38 23.78
C PRO A 552 -0.33 -17.05 23.66
N VAL A 553 -0.68 -16.50 24.82
CA VAL A 553 -1.32 -15.18 25.00
C VAL A 553 -0.48 -14.08 24.37
N ALA A 554 -1.14 -13.08 23.78
CA ALA A 554 -0.43 -11.99 23.11
C ALA A 554 0.19 -11.01 24.13
N THR A 555 1.18 -10.25 23.69
CA THR A 555 1.67 -9.06 24.40
C THR A 555 1.39 -7.84 23.54
N ARG A 556 0.93 -6.75 24.15
CA ARG A 556 0.79 -5.44 23.51
C ARG A 556 1.74 -4.47 24.18
N VAL A 557 2.38 -3.61 23.39
CA VAL A 557 3.40 -2.68 23.87
C VAL A 557 3.08 -1.31 23.30
N LEU A 558 2.96 -0.32 24.17
CA LEU A 558 2.89 1.09 23.80
C LEU A 558 4.22 1.77 24.17
N PRO A 559 4.88 2.47 23.23
CA PRO A 559 6.01 3.33 23.57
C PRO A 559 5.52 4.51 24.40
N ALA A 560 6.21 4.83 25.50
CA ALA A 560 5.88 5.95 26.37
C ALA A 560 7.04 6.95 26.53
N GLU A 561 8.02 6.91 25.61
CA GLU A 561 9.27 7.67 25.68
C GLU A 561 9.07 9.17 25.84
N LYS A 562 8.09 9.75 25.13
CA LYS A 562 7.70 11.16 25.23
C LYS A 562 7.25 11.56 26.64
N PHE A 563 6.80 10.60 27.44
CA PHE A 563 6.28 10.80 28.81
C PHE A 563 7.28 10.44 29.90
N LYS A 564 8.54 10.16 29.54
CA LYS A 564 9.60 9.75 30.45
C LYS A 564 9.82 10.67 31.66
N HIS A 565 9.60 11.97 31.51
CA HIS A 565 9.72 12.94 32.60
C HIS A 565 8.52 12.96 33.55
N ARG A 566 7.41 12.30 33.17
CA ARG A 566 6.15 12.25 33.91
C ARG A 566 5.81 10.85 34.41
N LEU A 567 6.62 9.86 34.06
CA LEU A 567 6.50 8.47 34.46
C LEU A 567 7.69 8.16 35.36
N ASP A 568 7.45 7.90 36.64
CA ASP A 568 8.46 7.31 37.52
C ASP A 568 8.34 5.78 37.48
N SER A 569 9.39 5.08 37.92
CA SER A 569 9.35 3.61 38.03
C SER A 569 8.31 3.10 39.04
N ASP A 570 7.94 3.94 40.03
CA ASP A 570 6.95 3.64 41.06
C ASP A 570 5.56 4.24 40.77
N SER A 571 5.48 5.18 39.83
CA SER A 571 4.25 5.86 39.41
C SER A 571 3.64 5.07 38.26
N GLY A 572 2.77 4.10 38.58
CA GLY A 572 2.06 3.29 37.59
C GLY A 572 1.29 4.12 36.55
N VAL A 573 0.71 3.46 35.55
CA VAL A 573 -0.14 4.13 34.56
C VAL A 573 -1.61 4.07 34.96
N LYS A 574 -2.37 5.10 34.61
CA LYS A 574 -3.83 5.11 34.76
C LYS A 574 -4.46 4.63 33.46
N ILE A 575 -5.53 3.85 33.55
CA ILE A 575 -6.27 3.40 32.35
C ILE A 575 -7.76 3.70 32.47
N VAL A 576 -8.41 3.88 31.33
CA VAL A 576 -9.86 3.88 31.17
C VAL A 576 -10.23 2.80 30.17
N VAL A 577 -11.03 1.83 30.60
CA VAL A 577 -11.49 0.74 29.75
C VAL A 577 -12.92 1.05 29.31
N THR A 578 -13.16 1.18 28.02
CA THR A 578 -14.49 1.41 27.45
C THR A 578 -14.93 0.16 26.69
N ASP A 579 -16.09 -0.39 27.01
CA ASP A 579 -16.72 -1.42 26.20
C ASP A 579 -17.26 -0.77 24.92
N LEU A 580 -16.74 -1.20 23.77
CA LEU A 580 -17.09 -0.65 22.47
C LEU A 580 -18.47 -1.12 21.98
N GLU A 581 -19.02 -2.20 22.55
CA GLU A 581 -20.35 -2.69 22.21
C GLU A 581 -21.44 -1.87 22.91
N THR A 582 -21.21 -1.48 24.17
CA THR A 582 -22.18 -0.75 24.98
C THR A 582 -21.89 0.75 25.09
N GLY A 583 -20.68 1.19 24.75
CA GLY A 583 -20.20 2.57 24.92
C GLY A 583 -19.91 2.95 26.37
N ASN A 584 -20.05 2.03 27.32
CA ASN A 584 -19.88 2.29 28.75
C ASN A 584 -18.44 2.10 29.21
N VAL A 585 -18.03 2.91 30.19
CA VAL A 585 -16.76 2.69 30.91
C VAL A 585 -16.91 1.50 31.85
N VAL A 586 -15.99 0.54 31.74
CA VAL A 586 -15.91 -0.66 32.56
C VAL A 586 -15.24 -0.32 33.90
N ASP A 587 -15.84 -0.77 34.99
CA ASP A 587 -15.30 -0.53 36.34
C ASP A 587 -13.95 -1.24 36.54
N GLU A 588 -13.08 -0.65 37.37
CA GLU A 588 -11.76 -1.23 37.68
C GLU A 588 -11.85 -2.61 38.32
N LYS A 589 -12.86 -2.85 39.15
CA LYS A 589 -13.07 -4.19 39.73
C LYS A 589 -13.49 -5.20 38.68
N GLU A 590 -14.07 -4.78 37.56
CA GLU A 590 -14.49 -5.68 36.50
C GLU A 590 -13.33 -5.99 35.56
N TYR A 591 -12.65 -4.96 35.02
CA TYR A 591 -11.56 -5.19 34.07
C TYR A 591 -10.32 -5.81 34.73
N SER A 592 -10.10 -5.65 36.04
CA SER A 592 -8.95 -6.25 36.75
C SER A 592 -9.01 -7.78 36.81
N HIS A 593 -10.21 -8.37 36.71
CA HIS A 593 -10.39 -9.82 36.59
C HIS A 593 -10.27 -10.31 35.14
N MET A 594 -10.15 -9.40 34.17
CA MET A 594 -10.01 -9.73 32.75
C MET A 594 -8.54 -9.85 32.36
N SER A 595 -8.20 -10.95 31.66
CA SER A 595 -6.82 -11.25 31.25
C SER A 595 -6.28 -10.20 30.27
N GLY A 596 -5.14 -9.60 30.63
CA GLY A 596 -4.39 -8.65 29.80
C GLY A 596 -5.03 -7.28 29.63
N PHE A 597 -5.81 -6.84 30.63
CA PHE A 597 -6.31 -5.47 30.74
C PHE A 597 -5.46 -4.60 31.67
N ILE A 598 -4.65 -5.21 32.54
CA ILE A 598 -3.76 -4.50 33.46
C ILE A 598 -2.39 -4.31 32.77
N PRO A 599 -1.97 -3.07 32.48
CA PRO A 599 -0.65 -2.79 31.94
C PRO A 599 0.45 -2.85 33.02
N LYS A 600 1.68 -3.05 32.56
CA LYS A 600 2.92 -2.89 33.35
C LYS A 600 3.81 -1.84 32.69
N LEU A 601 4.32 -0.91 33.48
CA LEU A 601 5.35 0.03 33.03
C LEU A 601 6.71 -0.66 33.06
N VAL A 602 7.41 -0.71 31.93
CA VAL A 602 8.71 -1.38 31.77
C VAL A 602 9.71 -0.42 31.15
N TRP A 603 10.91 -0.34 31.71
CA TRP A 603 11.99 0.50 31.22
C TRP A 603 12.98 -0.33 30.40
N LEU A 604 13.04 -0.11 29.09
CA LEU A 604 13.88 -0.86 28.15
C LEU A 604 14.94 0.06 27.51
N PRO A 605 16.07 -0.46 27.00
CA PRO A 605 17.08 0.36 26.33
C PRO A 605 16.50 1.13 25.12
N GLY A 606 16.71 2.45 25.08
CA GLY A 606 16.24 3.34 24.01
C GLY A 606 16.92 3.12 22.66
N LYS A 607 16.37 3.75 21.61
CA LYS A 607 16.91 3.74 20.25
C LYS A 607 18.32 4.39 20.24
N GLU A 608 19.19 3.94 19.34
CA GLU A 608 20.42 4.68 19.01
C GLU A 608 19.99 5.94 18.25
N GLU A 609 20.38 7.13 18.75
CA GLU A 609 20.37 8.34 17.94
C GLU A 609 21.44 8.16 16.85
N GLU A 610 21.01 8.11 15.58
CA GLU A 610 21.88 8.08 14.39
C GLU A 610 21.95 9.45 13.72
#